data_AF-A0A2M7KDK0-F1
#
_entry.id   AF-A0A2M7KDK0-F1
#
_cell.length_a   1.000
_cell.length_b   1.000
_cell.length_c   1.000
_cell.angle_alpha   90.00
_cell.angle_beta   90.00
_cell.angle_gamma   90.00
#
_symmetry.space_group_name_H-M   'P 1'
#
loop_
_entity.id
_entity.type
_entity.pdbx_description
1 polymer ?
#
loop_
_entity_poly.entity_id
_entity_poly.type
_entity_poly.pdbx_seq_one_letter_code
_entity_poly.pdbx_strand_id
1 'polypeptide(L)'
;KINADFISKEKYFLSDADILAINELVKTKYKTWEWNYGYSPNYNFNKSSKNNLLNISVEVKKGIITNLKIYGINNFSKIENILKGVKHLKSEIFNSIKNIEIENVSKGEFLELFF
;
A
#
# COMPACT_ATOMS: atom_id res chain seq x y z
N LYS A 1 -11.04 61.30 -2.27
CA LYS A 1 -11.48 60.17 -3.14
C LYS A 1 -10.27 59.26 -3.31
N ILE A 2 -10.26 58.10 -2.68
CA ILE A 2 -9.13 57.16 -2.71
C ILE A 2 -9.45 56.14 -3.80
N ASN A 3 -8.64 56.08 -4.86
CA ASN A 3 -8.73 55.04 -5.88
C ASN A 3 -8.21 53.73 -5.28
N ALA A 4 -9.12 52.78 -5.08
CA ALA A 4 -8.75 51.40 -4.81
C ALA A 4 -8.51 50.72 -6.16
N ASP A 5 -7.24 50.47 -6.48
CA ASP A 5 -6.85 49.62 -7.61
C ASP A 5 -7.32 48.19 -7.31
N PHE A 6 -8.39 47.78 -7.98
CA PHE A 6 -8.89 46.40 -7.95
C PHE A 6 -7.91 45.50 -8.71
N ILE A 7 -7.12 44.71 -7.97
CA ILE A 7 -6.34 43.61 -8.54
C ILE A 7 -7.33 42.61 -9.16
N SER A 8 -7.40 42.58 -10.48
CA SER A 8 -8.24 41.64 -11.23
C SER A 8 -7.74 40.22 -11.00
N LYS A 9 -8.53 39.44 -10.26
CA LYS A 9 -8.28 38.00 -10.03
C LYS A 9 -8.80 37.22 -11.25
N GLU A 10 -8.02 37.22 -12.34
CA GLU A 10 -8.37 36.44 -13.52
C GLU A 10 -8.22 34.94 -13.25
N LYS A 11 -9.22 34.16 -13.66
CA LYS A 11 -9.22 32.70 -13.54
C LYS A 11 -8.28 32.12 -14.59
N TYR A 12 -7.21 31.46 -14.14
CA TYR A 12 -6.35 30.69 -15.03
C TYR A 12 -7.01 29.36 -15.36
N PHE A 13 -7.22 29.10 -16.66
CA PHE A 13 -7.69 27.82 -17.17
C PHE A 13 -6.48 27.03 -17.67
N LEU A 14 -6.33 25.79 -17.20
CA LEU A 14 -5.26 24.91 -17.63
C LEU A 14 -5.35 24.69 -19.13
N SER A 15 -4.25 24.89 -19.84
CA SER A 15 -4.15 24.52 -21.24
C SER A 15 -3.97 23.00 -21.39
N ASP A 16 -4.18 22.48 -22.60
CA ASP A 16 -3.93 21.06 -22.89
C ASP A 16 -2.47 20.66 -22.63
N ALA A 17 -1.53 21.58 -22.84
CA ALA A 17 -0.11 21.38 -22.52
C ALA A 17 0.14 21.24 -21.02
N ASP A 18 -0.56 22.05 -20.19
CA ASP A 18 -0.47 21.96 -18.73
C ASP A 18 -1.07 20.64 -18.23
N ILE A 19 -2.21 20.23 -18.81
CA ILE A 19 -2.85 18.96 -18.49
C ILE A 19 -1.91 17.78 -18.85
N LEU A 20 -1.24 17.83 -19.99
CA LEU A 20 -0.25 16.83 -20.38
C LEU A 20 0.94 16.77 -19.41
N ALA A 21 1.51 17.92 -19.05
CA ALA A 21 2.62 18.00 -18.10
C ALA A 21 2.21 17.50 -16.70
N ILE A 22 1.00 17.82 -16.23
CA ILE A 22 0.43 17.32 -14.98
C ILE A 22 0.28 15.79 -15.04
N ASN A 23 -0.26 15.25 -16.13
CA ASN A 23 -0.42 13.81 -16.31
C ASN A 23 0.93 13.08 -16.33
N GLU A 24 1.95 13.68 -16.94
CA GLU A 24 3.31 13.15 -16.93
C GLU A 24 3.91 13.14 -15.52
N LEU A 25 3.75 14.21 -14.74
CA LEU A 25 4.18 14.27 -13.34
C LEU A 25 3.43 13.26 -12.46
N VAL A 26 2.13 13.08 -12.69
CA VAL A 26 1.33 12.04 -12.03
C VAL A 26 1.91 10.66 -12.33
N LYS A 27 2.24 10.36 -13.59
CA LYS A 27 2.79 9.07 -13.98
C LYS A 27 4.20 8.83 -13.44
N THR A 28 5.07 9.84 -13.52
CA THR A 28 6.51 9.70 -13.29
C THR A 28 6.93 9.94 -11.85
N LYS A 29 6.14 10.67 -11.07
CA LYS A 29 6.50 11.05 -9.70
C LYS A 29 5.42 10.62 -8.72
N TYR A 30 4.19 11.11 -8.86
CA TYR A 30 3.16 10.90 -7.85
C TYR A 30 2.55 9.49 -7.83
N LYS A 31 2.64 8.72 -8.92
CA LYS A 31 2.25 7.30 -8.96
C LYS A 31 3.39 6.34 -8.64
N THR A 32 4.62 6.82 -8.44
CA THR A 32 5.74 5.94 -8.13
C THR A 32 5.67 5.44 -6.70
N TRP A 33 6.11 4.20 -6.48
CA TRP A 33 6.17 3.59 -5.16
C TRP A 33 7.13 4.33 -4.24
N GLU A 34 8.25 4.78 -4.81
CA GLU A 34 9.30 5.56 -4.18
C GLU A 34 8.77 6.86 -3.60
N TRP A 35 7.83 7.54 -4.29
CA TRP A 35 7.23 8.77 -3.78
C TRP A 35 6.11 8.51 -2.74
N ASN A 36 5.25 7.49 -2.96
CA ASN A 36 4.15 7.23 -2.05
C ASN A 36 4.58 6.53 -0.74
N TYR A 37 5.64 5.71 -0.79
CA TYR A 37 6.04 4.82 0.32
C TYR A 37 7.56 4.66 0.48
N GLY A 38 8.39 5.26 -0.38
CA GLY A 38 9.85 5.16 -0.26
C GLY A 38 10.42 5.73 1.04
N TYR A 39 9.63 6.52 1.77
CA TYR A 39 9.91 7.03 3.12
C TYR A 39 9.04 6.38 4.21
N SER A 40 8.40 5.23 3.95
CA SER A 40 7.68 4.54 5.02
C SER A 40 8.65 4.14 6.13
N PRO A 41 8.42 4.59 7.39
CA PRO A 41 9.25 4.22 8.52
C PRO A 41 9.23 2.71 8.69
N ASN A 42 10.24 2.17 9.37
CA ASN A 42 10.21 0.76 9.75
C ASN A 42 9.13 0.58 10.83
N TYR A 43 8.28 -0.42 10.67
CA TYR A 43 7.27 -0.76 11.67
C TYR A 43 7.07 -2.27 11.75
N ASN A 44 6.54 -2.70 12.87
CA ASN A 44 6.04 -4.05 13.06
C ASN A 44 4.63 -3.97 13.63
N PHE A 45 3.85 -5.02 13.40
CA PHE A 45 2.52 -5.14 13.98
C PHE A 45 2.13 -6.60 14.10
N ASN A 46 1.19 -6.84 15.01
CA ASN A 46 0.55 -8.14 15.17
C ASN A 46 -0.95 -7.96 14.95
N LYS A 47 -1.58 -8.91 14.26
CA LYS A 47 -3.03 -8.90 14.02
C LYS A 47 -3.60 -10.30 14.08
N SER A 48 -4.77 -10.41 14.69
CA SER A 48 -5.53 -11.65 14.81
C SER A 48 -6.71 -11.63 13.83
N SER A 49 -7.07 -12.79 13.29
CA SER A 49 -8.30 -12.94 12.51
C SER A 49 -9.53 -12.76 13.38
N LYS A 50 -10.67 -12.37 12.79
CA LYS A 50 -11.94 -12.17 13.51
C LYS A 50 -12.38 -13.40 14.30
N ASN A 51 -12.04 -14.60 13.81
CA ASN A 51 -12.33 -15.88 14.44
C ASN A 51 -11.21 -16.40 15.36
N ASN A 52 -10.15 -15.61 15.60
CA ASN A 52 -8.95 -15.97 16.40
C ASN A 52 -8.21 -17.24 15.95
N LEU A 53 -8.48 -17.77 14.76
CA LEU A 53 -7.80 -18.97 14.24
C LEU A 53 -6.41 -18.69 13.67
N LEU A 54 -6.16 -17.44 13.25
CA LEU A 54 -4.87 -17.00 12.73
C LEU A 54 -4.40 -15.76 13.48
N ASN A 55 -3.11 -15.74 13.79
CA ASN A 55 -2.41 -14.56 14.29
C ASN A 55 -1.18 -14.34 13.42
N ILE A 56 -0.96 -13.11 12.98
CA ILE A 56 0.24 -12.77 12.22
C ILE A 56 1.11 -11.80 12.99
N SER A 57 2.42 -11.90 12.76
CA SER A 57 3.42 -10.92 13.15
C SER A 57 4.18 -10.50 11.90
N VAL A 58 4.15 -9.22 11.58
CA VAL A 58 4.72 -8.66 10.35
C VAL A 58 5.74 -7.61 10.70
N GLU A 59 6.91 -7.68 10.07
CA GLU A 59 7.92 -6.62 10.08
C GLU A 59 8.04 -6.02 8.70
N VAL A 60 7.89 -4.70 8.60
CA VAL A 60 7.98 -3.95 7.36
C VAL A 60 9.11 -2.94 7.46
N LYS A 61 10.04 -2.95 6.50
CA LYS A 61 11.12 -1.97 6.37
C LYS A 61 11.09 -1.33 4.99
N LYS A 62 11.06 0.00 4.93
CA LYS A 62 10.93 0.76 3.68
C LYS A 62 9.75 0.28 2.80
N GLY A 63 8.63 -0.04 3.45
CA GLY A 63 7.44 -0.57 2.77
C GLY A 63 7.55 -2.01 2.25
N ILE A 64 8.60 -2.76 2.60
CA ILE A 64 8.81 -4.16 2.21
C ILE A 64 8.66 -5.07 3.43
N ILE A 65 7.91 -6.16 3.29
CA ILE A 65 7.78 -7.19 4.33
C ILE A 65 9.13 -7.90 4.47
N THR A 66 9.85 -7.64 5.56
CA THR A 66 11.15 -8.28 5.83
C THR A 66 11.01 -9.55 6.64
N ASN A 67 9.96 -9.65 7.45
CA ASN A 67 9.65 -10.84 8.22
C ASN A 67 8.14 -11.00 8.32
N LEU A 68 7.70 -12.25 8.28
CA LEU A 68 6.30 -12.64 8.45
C LEU A 68 6.29 -13.95 9.22
N LYS A 69 5.56 -13.96 10.34
CA LYS A 69 5.22 -15.15 11.10
C LYS A 69 3.72 -15.30 11.18
N ILE A 70 3.23 -16.49 10.87
CA ILE A 70 1.81 -16.82 10.91
C ILE A 70 1.65 -17.97 11.90
N TYR A 71 0.87 -17.72 12.95
CA TYR A 71 0.50 -18.68 13.97
C TYR A 71 -0.93 -19.14 13.72
N GLY A 72 -1.14 -20.45 13.70
CA GLY A 72 -2.44 -21.07 13.50
C GLY A 72 -2.33 -22.58 13.61
N ILE A 73 -3.41 -23.27 13.26
CA ILE A 73 -3.50 -24.74 13.32
C ILE A 73 -2.58 -25.41 12.28
N ASN A 74 -2.38 -24.74 11.14
CA ASN A 74 -1.67 -25.30 9.98
C ASN A 74 -0.27 -24.71 9.79
N ASN A 75 0.52 -25.35 8.93
CA ASN A 75 1.84 -24.87 8.55
C ASN A 75 1.74 -23.83 7.42
N PHE A 76 2.13 -22.59 7.72
CA PHE A 76 2.11 -21.47 6.77
C PHE A 76 3.49 -21.09 6.22
N SER A 77 4.55 -21.86 6.47
CA SER A 77 5.93 -21.51 6.06
C SER A 77 6.09 -21.20 4.58
N LYS A 78 5.28 -21.83 3.69
CA LYS A 78 5.27 -21.50 2.26
C LYS A 78 4.83 -20.06 2.01
N ILE A 79 3.75 -19.62 2.65
CA ILE A 79 3.20 -18.27 2.52
C ILE A 79 4.15 -17.26 3.19
N GLU A 80 4.68 -17.58 4.37
CA GLU A 80 5.68 -16.77 5.06
C GLU A 80 6.88 -16.45 4.15
N ASN A 81 7.39 -17.44 3.42
CA ASN A 81 8.52 -17.26 2.54
C ASN A 81 8.16 -16.52 1.24
N ILE A 82 6.97 -16.74 0.69
CA ILE A 82 6.52 -16.06 -0.53
C ILE A 82 6.31 -14.56 -0.29
N LEU A 83 5.80 -14.18 0.88
CA LEU A 83 5.54 -12.78 1.21
C LEU A 83 6.75 -12.02 1.73
N LYS A 84 7.85 -12.70 2.08
CA LYS A 84 9.13 -12.02 2.38
C LYS A 84 9.67 -11.35 1.11
N GLY A 85 10.02 -10.08 1.22
CA GLY A 85 10.46 -9.25 0.10
C GLY A 85 9.32 -8.62 -0.72
N VAL A 86 8.06 -8.97 -0.44
CA VAL A 86 6.90 -8.37 -1.09
C VAL A 86 6.63 -6.99 -0.50
N LYS A 87 6.27 -6.03 -1.35
CA LYS A 87 5.84 -4.70 -0.90
C LYS A 87 4.56 -4.84 -0.06
N HIS A 88 4.46 -4.10 1.05
CA HIS A 88 3.29 -4.08 1.90
C HIS A 88 2.15 -3.27 1.24
N LEU A 89 1.62 -3.85 0.16
CA LEU A 89 0.59 -3.32 -0.72
C LEU A 89 -0.48 -4.38 -0.93
N LYS A 90 -1.75 -3.93 -0.93
CA LYS A 90 -2.88 -4.84 -1.10
C LYS A 90 -2.81 -5.63 -2.41
N SER A 91 -2.41 -4.98 -3.50
CA SER A 91 -2.24 -5.63 -4.82
C SER A 91 -1.09 -6.64 -4.84
N GLU A 92 0.05 -6.30 -4.27
CA GLU A 92 1.27 -7.12 -4.30
C GLU A 92 1.11 -8.37 -3.44
N ILE A 93 0.54 -8.22 -2.24
CA ILE A 93 0.22 -9.34 -1.34
C ILE A 93 -0.79 -10.26 -2.01
N PHE A 94 -1.89 -9.70 -2.54
CA PHE A 94 -2.91 -10.49 -3.24
C PHE A 94 -2.33 -11.25 -4.43
N ASN A 95 -1.54 -10.59 -5.28
CA ASN A 95 -0.90 -11.21 -6.45
C ASN A 95 0.05 -12.35 -6.06
N SER A 96 0.74 -12.23 -4.93
CA SER A 96 1.67 -13.25 -4.43
C SER A 96 0.96 -14.52 -3.94
N ILE A 97 -0.27 -14.37 -3.41
CA ILE A 97 -1.05 -15.50 -2.86
C ILE A 97 -2.20 -15.95 -3.75
N LYS A 98 -2.41 -15.32 -4.91
CA LYS A 98 -3.60 -15.56 -5.77
C LYS A 98 -3.77 -17.01 -6.19
N ASN A 99 -2.66 -17.74 -6.37
CA ASN A 99 -2.65 -19.15 -6.79
C ASN A 99 -2.38 -20.12 -5.63
N ILE A 100 -2.40 -19.62 -4.39
CA ILE A 100 -2.18 -20.42 -3.19
C ILE A 100 -3.54 -20.67 -2.55
N GLU A 101 -3.76 -21.91 -2.14
CA GLU A 101 -4.91 -22.27 -1.31
C GLU A 101 -4.57 -21.97 0.15
N ILE A 102 -5.45 -21.20 0.81
CA ILE A 102 -5.30 -20.84 2.21
C ILE A 102 -6.38 -21.59 2.95
N GLU A 103 -5.98 -22.58 3.73
CA GLU A 103 -6.90 -23.39 4.50
C GLU A 103 -7.53 -22.56 5.63
N ASN A 104 -8.81 -22.82 5.93
CA ASN A 104 -9.57 -22.28 7.05
C ASN A 104 -9.86 -20.76 7.06
N VAL A 105 -9.39 -20.00 6.06
CA VAL A 105 -9.65 -18.55 5.93
C VAL A 105 -9.77 -18.16 4.47
N SER A 106 -10.74 -17.29 4.14
CA SER A 106 -10.87 -16.78 2.77
C SER A 106 -9.70 -15.85 2.41
N LYS A 107 -9.34 -15.74 1.12
CA LYS A 107 -8.29 -14.80 0.67
C LYS A 107 -8.57 -13.35 1.08
N GLY A 108 -9.84 -12.96 1.10
CA GLY A 108 -10.27 -11.63 1.54
C GLY A 108 -9.96 -11.39 3.01
N GLU A 109 -10.38 -12.30 3.89
CA GLU A 109 -10.09 -12.22 5.33
C GLU A 109 -8.59 -12.31 5.62
N PHE A 110 -7.86 -13.16 4.90
CA PHE A 110 -6.40 -13.24 5.04
C PHE A 110 -5.73 -11.91 4.68
N LEU A 111 -6.20 -11.25 3.62
CA LEU A 111 -5.68 -9.94 3.19
C LEU A 111 -6.00 -8.84 4.21
N GLU A 112 -7.14 -8.91 4.90
CA GLU A 112 -7.48 -8.00 6.02
C GLU A 112 -6.50 -8.13 7.20
N LEU A 113 -5.77 -9.23 7.34
CA LEU A 113 -4.76 -9.34 8.41
C LEU A 113 -3.58 -8.39 8.21
N PHE A 114 -3.36 -7.90 6.98
CA PHE A 114 -2.28 -6.97 6.66
C PHE A 114 -2.70 -5.49 6.72
N PHE A 115 -4.00 -5.20 6.87
CA PHE A 115 -4.56 -3.84 6.88
C PHE A 115 -5.70 -3.74 7.90
#